data_AF-A0A9W5U225-F1
#
_entry.id   AF-A0A9W5U225-F1
#
_cell.length_a   1.000
_cell.length_b   1.000
_cell.length_c   1.000
_cell.angle_alpha   90.00
_cell.angle_beta   90.00
_cell.angle_gamma   90.00
#
_symmetry.space_group_name_H-M   'P 1'
#
loop_
_entity.id
_entity.type
_entity.pdbx_description
1 polymer ?
#
loop_
_entity_poly.entity_id
_entity_poly.type
_entity_poly.pdbx_seq_one_letter_code
_entity_poly.pdbx_strand_id
1 'polypeptide(L)'
;MLCPIIRLTSNLIQAAGGSLSLTDALSGELTTESLYDVYGNLLQIIGNSMQAISGIKELKGADDEMINTVGGWIQAIGSILSVIASYKEM
;
A
#
# COMPACT_ATOMS: atom_id res chain seq x y z
N MET A 1 -14.88 -4.75 16.08
CA MET A 1 -15.31 -3.59 15.27
C MET A 1 -14.33 -2.45 15.51
N LEU A 2 -13.21 -2.41 14.78
CA LEU A 2 -12.28 -1.28 14.85
C LEU A 2 -12.94 -0.08 14.18
N CYS A 3 -12.89 1.09 14.82
CA CYS A 3 -13.53 2.32 14.35
C CYS A 3 -13.11 2.67 12.89
N PRO A 4 -14.04 3.02 11.98
CA PRO A 4 -13.74 3.33 10.57
C PRO A 4 -12.70 4.45 10.40
N ILE A 5 -12.70 5.41 11.34
CA ILE A 5 -11.74 6.51 11.37
C ILE A 5 -10.30 5.99 11.57
N ILE A 6 -10.10 4.98 12.44
CA ILE A 6 -8.77 4.43 12.72
C ILE A 6 -8.23 3.69 11.49
N ARG A 7 -9.07 2.93 10.78
CA ARG A 7 -8.67 2.25 9.53
C ARG A 7 -8.28 3.26 8.45
N LEU A 8 -9.08 4.32 8.30
CA LEU A 8 -8.80 5.41 7.35
C LEU A 8 -7.44 6.07 7.64
N THR A 9 -7.21 6.50 8.89
CA THR A 9 -5.96 7.18 9.24
C THR A 9 -4.75 6.25 9.11
N SER A 10 -4.88 4.98 9.46
CA SER A 10 -3.84 3.97 9.28
C SER A 10 -3.45 3.80 7.81
N ASN A 11 -4.43 3.64 6.91
CA ASN A 11 -4.17 3.49 5.48
C ASN A 11 -3.51 4.74 4.88
N LEU A 12 -3.93 5.93 5.30
CA LEU A 12 -3.32 7.19 4.84
C LEU A 12 -1.86 7.32 5.30
N ILE A 13 -1.56 7.02 6.57
CA ILE A 13 -0.19 7.08 7.10
C ILE A 13 0.71 6.05 6.40
N GLN A 14 0.22 4.84 6.16
CA GLN A 14 0.99 3.81 5.45
C GLN A 14 1.23 4.17 3.98
N ALA A 15 0.23 4.76 3.28
CA ALA A 15 0.42 5.26 1.93
C ALA A 15 1.48 6.37 1.87
N ALA A 16 1.46 7.31 2.82
CA ALA A 16 2.46 8.38 2.90
C ALA A 16 3.85 7.84 3.23
N GLY A 17 3.97 6.95 4.22
CA GLY A 17 5.23 6.30 4.58
C GLY A 17 5.80 5.49 3.41
N GLY A 18 4.98 4.67 2.75
CA GLY A 18 5.39 3.94 1.56
C GLY A 18 5.84 4.86 0.42
N SER A 19 5.21 6.02 0.25
CA SER A 19 5.62 7.01 -0.77
C SER A 19 6.99 7.63 -0.48
N LEU A 20 7.32 7.84 0.80
CA LEU A 20 8.66 8.28 1.19
C LEU A 20 9.70 7.19 0.91
N SER A 21 9.41 5.93 1.29
CA SER A 21 10.28 4.79 0.98
C SER A 21 10.48 4.60 -0.53
N LEU A 22 9.42 4.78 -1.32
CA LEU A 22 9.49 4.74 -2.79
C LEU A 22 10.39 5.85 -3.35
N THR A 23 10.32 7.06 -2.79
CA THR A 23 11.18 8.18 -3.22
C THR A 23 12.65 7.90 -2.94
N ASP A 24 12.94 7.31 -1.79
CA ASP A 24 14.29 6.90 -1.40
C ASP A 24 14.83 5.80 -2.34
N ALA A 25 14.03 4.77 -2.61
CA ALA A 25 14.38 3.69 -3.53
C ALA A 25 14.63 4.18 -4.97
N LEU A 26 13.86 5.17 -5.44
CA LEU A 26 14.03 5.77 -6.77
C LEU A 26 15.23 6.71 -6.88
N SER A 27 15.74 7.21 -5.75
CA SER A 27 16.92 8.09 -5.70
C SER A 27 18.24 7.30 -5.69
N GLY A 28 18.18 5.98 -5.45
CA GLY A 28 19.32 5.06 -5.48
C GLY A 28 19.59 4.43 -6.85
N GLU A 29 20.50 3.46 -6.89
CA GLU A 29 20.74 2.67 -8.11
C GLU A 29 19.57 1.72 -8.40
N LEU A 30 19.08 1.74 -9.65
CA LEU A 30 17.98 0.90 -10.09
C LEU A 30 18.52 -0.46 -10.56
N THR A 31 18.69 -1.39 -9.61
CA THR A 31 18.99 -2.80 -9.88
C THR A 31 17.70 -3.60 -10.08
N THR A 32 17.82 -4.88 -10.46
CA THR A 32 16.62 -5.73 -10.58
C THR A 32 15.95 -5.96 -9.23
N GLU A 33 16.71 -5.99 -8.15
CA GLU A 33 16.25 -6.12 -6.77
C GLU A 33 15.44 -4.88 -6.36
N SER A 34 16.00 -3.68 -6.58
CA SER A 34 15.30 -2.44 -6.23
C SER A 34 14.05 -2.21 -7.07
N LEU A 35 13.98 -2.74 -8.30
CA LEU A 35 12.74 -2.74 -9.08
C LEU A 35 11.61 -3.54 -8.42
N TYR A 36 11.88 -4.73 -7.86
CA TYR A 36 10.86 -5.51 -7.16
C TYR A 36 10.38 -4.79 -5.90
N ASP A 37 11.28 -4.14 -5.17
CA ASP A 37 10.90 -3.35 -3.99
C ASP A 37 10.09 -2.09 -4.38
N VAL A 38 10.50 -1.38 -5.43
CA VAL A 38 9.77 -0.24 -6.01
C VAL A 38 8.35 -0.65 -6.42
N TYR A 39 8.18 -1.75 -7.14
CA TYR A 39 6.86 -2.26 -7.52
C TYR A 39 6.05 -2.71 -6.31
N GLY A 40 6.68 -3.37 -5.33
CA GLY A 40 6.03 -3.80 -4.10
C GLY A 40 5.49 -2.63 -3.27
N ASN A 41 6.31 -1.60 -3.07
CA ASN A 41 5.93 -0.37 -2.37
C ASN A 41 4.82 0.37 -3.14
N LEU A 42 4.93 0.50 -4.46
CA LEU A 42 3.92 1.15 -5.29
C LEU A 42 2.54 0.47 -5.15
N LEU A 43 2.49 -0.85 -5.24
CA LEU A 43 1.24 -1.61 -5.07
C LEU A 43 0.66 -1.42 -3.66
N GLN A 44 1.49 -1.47 -2.61
CA GLN A 44 1.03 -1.21 -1.24
C GLN A 44 0.45 0.20 -1.06
N ILE A 45 1.07 1.23 -1.65
CA ILE A 45 0.56 2.61 -1.66
C ILE A 45 -0.80 2.69 -2.35
N ILE A 46 -0.94 2.06 -3.52
CA ILE A 46 -2.19 2.03 -4.28
C ILE A 46 -3.29 1.36 -3.46
N GLY A 47 -3.04 0.17 -2.91
CA GLY A 47 -4.04 -0.56 -2.13
C GLY A 47 -4.41 0.13 -0.82
N ASN A 48 -3.47 0.80 -0.15
CA ASN A 48 -3.75 1.67 1.00
C ASN A 48 -4.64 2.84 0.61
N SER A 49 -4.33 3.49 -0.51
CA SER A 49 -5.10 4.63 -1.02
C SER A 49 -6.54 4.23 -1.37
N MET A 50 -6.73 3.05 -1.97
CA MET A 50 -8.06 2.50 -2.26
C MET A 50 -8.86 2.22 -1.00
N GLN A 51 -8.27 1.55 0.01
CA GLN A 51 -8.96 1.29 1.28
C GLN A 51 -9.23 2.58 2.07
N ALA A 52 -8.41 3.62 1.92
CA ALA A 52 -8.70 4.94 2.46
C ALA A 52 -9.93 5.59 1.77
N ILE A 53 -10.05 5.49 0.44
CA ILE A 53 -11.23 5.98 -0.29
C ILE A 53 -12.50 5.23 0.15
N SER A 54 -12.41 3.91 0.30
CA SER A 54 -13.52 3.10 0.84
C SER A 54 -13.89 3.53 2.27
N GLY A 55 -12.90 3.76 3.14
CA GLY A 55 -13.13 4.29 4.50
C GLY A 55 -13.83 5.67 4.52
N ILE A 56 -13.51 6.56 3.58
CA ILE A 56 -14.22 7.85 3.43
C ILE A 56 -15.67 7.64 3.03
N LYS A 57 -15.96 6.67 2.15
CA LYS A 57 -17.33 6.32 1.74
C LYS A 57 -18.11 5.71 2.91
N GLU A 58 -17.49 4.82 3.67
CA GLU A 58 -18.07 4.21 4.88
C GLU A 58 -18.48 5.30 5.89
N LEU A 59 -17.62 6.30 6.13
CA LEU A 59 -17.94 7.45 6.98
C LEU A 59 -19.08 8.33 6.47
N LYS A 60 -19.35 8.32 5.16
CA LYS A 60 -20.48 9.02 4.53
C LYS A 60 -21.75 8.16 4.47
N GLY A 61 -21.73 6.96 5.06
CA GLY A 61 -22.85 6.03 5.06
C GLY A 61 -23.03 5.28 3.72
N ALA A 62 -22.01 5.29 2.86
CA ALA A 62 -21.99 4.50 1.63
C ALA A 62 -21.10 3.27 1.82
N ASP A 63 -21.59 2.10 1.47
CA ASP A 63 -20.78 0.88 1.48
C ASP A 63 -19.98 0.78 0.17
N ASP A 64 -18.69 0.49 0.28
CA ASP A 64 -17.81 0.23 -0.86
C ASP A 64 -16.81 -0.89 -0.52
N GLU A 65 -17.38 -2.03 -0.12
CA GLU A 65 -16.67 -3.26 0.19
C GLU A 65 -15.80 -3.75 -0.98
N MET A 66 -16.24 -3.52 -2.23
CA MET A 66 -15.48 -3.91 -3.42
C MET A 66 -14.15 -3.16 -3.50
N ILE A 67 -14.14 -1.82 -3.37
CA ILE A 67 -12.89 -1.05 -3.37
C ILE A 67 -12.00 -1.45 -2.19
N ASN A 68 -12.59 -1.69 -1.01
CA ASN A 68 -11.84 -2.14 0.16
C ASN A 68 -11.14 -3.48 -0.11
N THR A 69 -11.88 -4.44 -0.66
CA THR A 69 -11.40 -5.80 -0.93
C THR A 69 -10.32 -5.80 -2.01
N VAL A 70 -10.54 -5.08 -3.11
CA VAL A 70 -9.53 -4.95 -4.18
C VAL A 70 -8.27 -4.26 -3.65
N GLY A 71 -8.42 -3.23 -2.82
CA GLY A 71 -7.28 -2.56 -2.18
C GLY A 71 -6.46 -3.50 -1.28
N GLY A 72 -7.13 -4.38 -0.53
CA GLY A 72 -6.47 -5.42 0.27
C GLY A 72 -5.69 -6.44 -0.58
N TRP A 73 -6.26 -6.90 -1.69
CA TRP A 73 -5.55 -7.82 -2.60
C TRP A 73 -4.34 -7.17 -3.27
N ILE A 74 -4.46 -5.91 -3.69
CA ILE A 74 -3.35 -5.16 -4.27
C ILE A 74 -2.20 -4.99 -3.26
N GLN A 75 -2.52 -4.69 -1.99
CA GLN A 75 -1.52 -4.68 -0.91
C GLN A 75 -0.83 -6.01 -0.74
N ALA A 76 -1.60 -7.11 -0.69
CA ALA A 76 -1.03 -8.45 -0.51
C ALA A 76 -0.02 -8.78 -1.61
N ILE A 77 -0.33 -8.46 -2.87
CA ILE A 77 0.60 -8.62 -3.99
C ILE A 77 1.84 -7.75 -3.78
N GLY A 78 1.67 -6.48 -3.40
CA GLY A 78 2.79 -5.58 -3.13
C GLY A 78 3.71 -6.09 -2.01
N SER A 79 3.15 -6.59 -0.90
CA SER A 79 3.93 -7.16 0.19
C SER A 79 4.70 -8.42 -0.24
N ILE A 80 4.12 -9.26 -1.11
CA ILE A 80 4.82 -10.43 -1.66
C ILE A 80 6.03 -10.00 -2.50
N LEU A 81 5.89 -8.96 -3.34
CA LEU A 81 7.00 -8.46 -4.15
C LEU A 81 8.12 -7.86 -3.29
N SER A 82 7.79 -7.06 -2.27
CA SER A 82 8.79 -6.52 -1.35
C SER A 82 9.54 -7.63 -0.61
N VAL A 83 8.86 -8.70 -0.19
CA VAL A 83 9.51 -9.86 0.43
C VAL A 83 10.46 -10.56 -0.55
N ILE A 84 10.05 -10.76 -1.81
CA ILE A 84 10.92 -11.36 -2.84
C ILE A 84 12.17 -10.50 -3.07
N ALA A 85 12.02 -9.17 -3.08
CA ALA A 85 13.15 -8.25 -3.18
C ALA A 85 14.14 -8.44 -2.01
N SER A 86 13.64 -8.44 -0.77
CA SER A 86 14.47 -8.63 0.43
C SER A 86 15.24 -9.95 0.45
N TYR A 87 14.66 -11.05 -0.07
CA TYR A 87 15.37 -12.33 -0.17
C TYR A 87 16.52 -12.32 -1.18
N LYS A 88 16.48 -11.44 -2.18
CA LYS A 88 17.49 -11.37 -3.25
C LYS A 88 18.66 -10.44 -2.89
N GLU A 89 18.45 -9.56 -1.92
CA GLU A 89 19.49 -8.70 -1.34
C GLU A 89 20.37 -9.41 -0.29
N MET A 90 20.01 -10.64 0.13
CA MET A 90 20.79 -11.51 1.04
C MET A 90 21.74 -12.44 0.28
#